data_AF-A0A9E2EI21-F1
#
_entry.id   AF-A0A9E2EI21-F1
#
_cell.length_a   1.000
_cell.length_b   1.000
_cell.length_c   1.000
_cell.angle_alpha   90.00
_cell.angle_beta   90.00
_cell.angle_gamma   90.00
#
_symmetry.space_group_name_H-M   'P 1'
#
loop_
_entity.id
_entity.type
_entity.pdbx_description
1 polymer ?
#
loop_
_entity_poly.entity_id
_entity_poly.type
_entity_poly.pdbx_seq_one_letter_code
_entity_poly.pdbx_strand_id
1 'polypeptide(L)' 'MKDTTTVVGEFGTHEKDTGSPEVQVALLTERINHLTDHLRV' A
#
# COMPACT_ATOMS: atom_id res chain seq x y z
N MET A 1 3.48 3.21 -8.71
CA MET A 1 2.56 2.63 -7.70
C MET A 1 3.20 1.34 -7.23
N LYS A 2 3.49 1.21 -5.94
CA LYS A 2 3.99 -0.08 -5.40
C LYS A 2 2.96 -1.19 -5.64
N ASP A 3 3.42 -2.36 -6.06
CA ASP A 3 2.57 -3.53 -6.22
C ASP A 3 2.17 -4.09 -4.85
N THR A 4 0.99 -4.71 -4.77
CA THR A 4 0.47 -5.29 -3.52
C THR A 4 1.45 -6.28 -2.90
N THR A 5 2.14 -7.07 -3.72
CA THR A 5 3.16 -8.03 -3.29
C THR A 5 4.35 -7.36 -2.62
N THR A 6 4.76 -6.17 -3.10
CA THR A 6 5.84 -5.38 -2.49
C THR A 6 5.41 -4.86 -1.13
N VAL A 7 4.18 -4.37 -1.00
CA VAL A 7 3.64 -3.85 0.27
C VAL A 7 3.48 -4.96 1.31
N VAL A 8 3.02 -6.15 0.90
CA VAL A 8 2.93 -7.32 1.79
C VAL A 8 4.31 -7.76 2.26
N GLY A 9 5.35 -7.69 1.42
CA GLY A 9 6.72 -7.99 1.83
C GLY A 9 7.31 -6.99 2.83
N GLU A 10 6.91 -5.72 2.76
CA GLU A 10 7.40 -4.65 3.64
C GLU A 10 6.64 -4.57 4.98
N PHE A 11 5.32 -4.81 4.98
CA PHE A 11 4.44 -4.56 6.13
C PHE A 11 3.65 -5.79 6.60
N GLY A 12 3.63 -6.87 5.83
CA GLY A 12 2.92 -8.09 6.17
C GLY A 12 3.68 -8.95 7.18
N THR A 13 2.94 -9.62 8.05
CA THR A 13 3.50 -10.56 9.04
C THR A 13 3.91 -11.90 8.42
N HIS A 14 3.37 -12.21 7.24
CA HIS A 14 3.72 -13.36 6.41
C HIS A 14 3.40 -13.06 4.93
N GLU A 15 3.94 -13.83 4.00
CA GLU A 15 3.86 -13.57 2.55
C GLU A 15 2.43 -13.50 1.96
N LYS A 16 1.44 -14.06 2.65
CA LYS A 16 0.02 -14.01 2.27
C LYS A 16 -0.80 -13.02 3.10
N ASP A 17 -0.15 -12.18 3.89
CA ASP A 17 -0.81 -11.24 4.79
C ASP A 17 -1.29 -10.04 4.01
N THR A 18 -2.46 -10.17 3.39
CA THR A 18 -3.09 -9.11 2.60
C THR A 18 -4.15 -8.35 3.38
N GLY A 19 -4.44 -8.79 4.62
CA GLY A 19 -5.58 -8.35 5.40
C GLY A 19 -5.23 -7.57 6.66
N SER A 20 -3.98 -7.61 7.12
CA SER A 20 -3.58 -6.89 8.33
C SER A 20 -3.81 -5.39 8.24
N PRO A 21 -4.09 -4.72 9.37
CA PRO A 21 -4.24 -3.27 9.41
C PRO A 21 -3.04 -2.53 8.80
N GLU A 22 -1.82 -2.99 9.06
CA GLU A 22 -0.57 -2.39 8.59
C GLU A 22 -0.47 -2.43 7.06
N VAL A 23 -0.74 -3.59 6.46
CA VAL A 23 -0.72 -3.75 5.00
C VAL A 23 -1.82 -2.93 4.35
N GLN A 24 -3.03 -2.93 4.90
CA GLN A 24 -4.14 -2.13 4.36
C GLN A 24 -3.85 -0.63 4.45
N VAL A 25 -3.31 -0.14 5.57
CA VAL A 25 -2.94 1.28 5.74
C VAL A 25 -1.85 1.67 4.74
N ALA A 26 -0.84 0.83 4.52
CA ALA A 26 0.22 1.09 3.55
C ALA A 26 -0.33 1.17 2.11
N LEU A 27 -1.21 0.23 1.72
CA LEU A 27 -1.87 0.25 0.41
C LEU A 27 -2.73 1.49 0.18
N LEU A 28 -3.52 1.88 1.19
CA LEU A 28 -4.37 3.07 1.11
C LEU A 28 -3.53 4.35 1.06
N THR A 29 -2.44 4.42 1.83
CA THR A 29 -1.52 5.56 1.84
C THR A 29 -0.87 5.77 0.48
N GLU A 30 -0.34 4.70 -0.13
CA GLU A 30 0.24 4.76 -1.48
C GLU A 30 -0.78 5.25 -2.52
N ARG A 31 -2.02 4.76 -2.45
CA ARG A 31 -3.13 5.21 -3.32
C ARG A 31 -3.46 6.69 -3.13
N ILE A 32 -3.52 7.16 -1.88
CA ILE A 32 -3.78 8.57 -1.55
C ILE A 32 -2.67 9.46 -2.11
N ASN A 33 -1.40 9.09 -1.90
CA ASN A 33 -0.27 9.85 -2.42
C ASN A 33 -0.30 9.92 -3.96
N HIS A 34 -0.51 8.79 -4.62
CA HIS A 34 -0.62 8.72 -6.07
C HIS A 34 -1.76 9.60 -6.62
N LEU A 35 -2.95 9.51 -6.02
CA LEU A 35 -4.08 10.34 -6.44
C LEU A 35 -3.84 11.83 -6.14
N THR A 36 -3.19 12.15 -5.03
CA THR A 36 -2.84 13.53 -4.68
C THR A 36 -1.89 14.13 -5.70
N ASP A 37 -0.86 13.39 -6.11
CA ASP A 37 0.07 13.82 -7.16
C ASP A 37 -0.61 13.96 -8.52
N HIS A 38 -1.50 13.02 -8.87
CA HIS A 38 -2.25 13.09 -10.12
C HIS A 38 -3.14 14.35 -10.22
N LEU A 39 -3.67 14.81 -9.10
CA LEU A 39 -4.55 15.97 -9.02
C LEU A 39 -3.80 17.30 -8.86
N ARG A 40 -2.47 17.29 -8.76
CA ARG A 40 -1.64 18.51 -8.75
C ARG A 40 -1.53 19.08 -10.17
N VAL A 41 -1.75 20.39 -10.32
CA VAL A 41 -1.66 21.18 -11.58
C VAL A 41 -0.38 22.00 -11.57
#